data_AF-X6FW66-F1
#
_entry.id   AF-X6FW66-F1
#
_cell.length_a   1.000
_cell.length_b   1.000
_cell.length_c   1.000
_cell.angle_alpha   90.00
_cell.angle_beta   90.00
_cell.angle_gamma   90.00
#
_symmetry.space_group_name_H-M   'P 1'
#
loop_
_entity.id
_entity.type
_entity.pdbx_description
1 polymer ?
#
loop_
_entity_poly.entity_id
_entity_poly.type
_entity_poly.pdbx_seq_one_letter_code
_entity_poly.pdbx_strand_id
1 'polypeptide(L)'
;MLDWVLPEEAQRLAQKFCRLHIRFPRGREMTQSSSTTQIGDRDEHRSGARSVPSSIIIGKGTLAISCAQQAMEMGHDIRAVLCADAIFASWAARANVPCIASVAELSSFLKTEPVEWLFSVVNPFILPADVLGRISQGAFNYHDGPLPRYAGTHATSWALLAQESEHAITWHRIADGVDTGDVAVQRQVLVTPADTALTLNLKCYEAAVEGFRELLTGLAGGKLSTRPQALEDRSYFPRHRRPDAAGILRWDRSAQYLSAMTRALDFGPYYPNPLCLCKAIVGEEVVAVRRLEVLPRRSGFAAGRLLEIHPSHWRVATGTQDVDVWFGSLDGQALEAGALASRCNLDEGEALPVLSDDLVRRLTAIHEEIAPSENFWRQRLEQFKIAEPPFLSSGTAEAPARWQSSSWLSPGALAELSAIDRVEYLVTAWLIYLARITGQGELQLGWTPAPTASRAGMQTVEAVIASAVPMEVTIDLADHFKQIRKAVAAECAQLRERDSFARDLIGRCPPLKGMEALRSQRPWPVGMAIAAENNGAVVHSASKVCCEAALPGKLLTFEVCALDGSFRWHFDASRLAPQQIDRMTQHLQTLLHGVMVDAGQPVGRIELLPAEERGYPL
;
A
#
# COMPACT_ATOMS: atom_id res chain seq x y z
N MET A 1 -10.01 2.18 -4.52
CA MET A 1 -11.09 1.20 -4.33
C MET A 1 -10.46 -0.19 -4.21
N LEU A 2 -10.78 -0.93 -3.15
CA LEU A 2 -10.06 -2.13 -2.67
C LEU A 2 -10.21 -3.37 -3.59
N ASP A 3 -9.21 -4.27 -3.53
CA ASP A 3 -9.26 -5.61 -4.12
C ASP A 3 -9.99 -6.55 -3.17
N TRP A 4 -11.32 -6.63 -3.28
CA TRP A 4 -12.13 -7.57 -2.52
C TRP A 4 -12.17 -8.92 -3.24
N VAL A 5 -11.16 -9.74 -2.98
CA VAL A 5 -11.18 -11.16 -3.30
C VAL A 5 -11.80 -11.88 -2.10
N LEU A 6 -13.05 -12.35 -2.19
CA LEU A 6 -13.57 -13.28 -1.20
C LEU A 6 -12.64 -14.52 -1.16
N PRO A 7 -12.11 -14.96 0.01
CA PRO A 7 -11.41 -16.23 0.12
C PRO A 7 -12.30 -17.38 -0.40
N GLU A 8 -11.72 -18.46 -0.91
CA GLU A 8 -12.50 -19.61 -1.43
C GLU A 8 -13.57 -20.11 -0.44
N GLU A 9 -13.33 -20.07 0.87
CA GLU A 9 -14.33 -20.43 1.88
C GLU A 9 -15.48 -19.42 2.00
N ALA A 10 -15.20 -18.12 1.85
CA ALA A 10 -16.23 -17.07 1.80
C ALA A 10 -17.00 -17.10 0.47
N GLN A 11 -16.32 -17.40 -0.65
CA GLN A 11 -16.96 -17.68 -1.93
C GLN A 11 -17.84 -18.93 -1.86
N ARG A 12 -17.39 -19.99 -1.19
CA ARG A 12 -18.19 -21.20 -0.94
C ARG A 12 -19.35 -20.91 -0.02
N LEU A 13 -19.20 -20.10 1.03
CA LEU A 13 -20.31 -19.68 1.90
C LEU A 13 -21.34 -18.84 1.14
N ALA A 14 -20.91 -17.84 0.38
CA ALA A 14 -21.78 -17.03 -0.48
C ALA A 14 -22.47 -17.88 -1.56
N GLN A 15 -21.76 -18.79 -2.22
CA GLN A 15 -22.34 -19.72 -3.20
C GLN A 15 -23.26 -20.77 -2.56
N LYS A 16 -22.99 -21.22 -1.34
CA LYS A 16 -23.81 -22.21 -0.61
C LYS A 16 -25.09 -21.57 -0.09
N PHE A 17 -25.06 -20.29 0.29
CA PHE A 17 -26.25 -19.49 0.57
C PHE A 17 -27.09 -19.22 -0.70
N CYS A 18 -26.47 -18.89 -1.84
CA CYS A 18 -27.18 -18.76 -3.12
C CYS A 18 -27.78 -20.07 -3.63
N ARG A 19 -27.12 -21.22 -3.43
CA ARG A 19 -27.64 -22.55 -3.84
C ARG A 19 -28.85 -23.01 -3.03
N LEU A 20 -29.05 -22.52 -1.81
CA LEU A 20 -30.21 -22.91 -0.99
C LEU A 20 -31.55 -22.37 -1.54
N HIS A 21 -31.52 -21.43 -2.49
CA HIS A 21 -32.73 -20.80 -3.05
C HIS A 21 -33.01 -21.12 -4.53
N ILE A 22 -32.26 -22.03 -5.16
CA ILE A 22 -32.40 -22.29 -6.61
C ILE A 22 -32.35 -23.79 -6.91
N ARG A 23 -33.53 -24.39 -7.18
CA ARG A 23 -33.67 -25.72 -7.83
C ARG A 23 -33.81 -25.53 -9.33
N PHE A 24 -32.91 -26.12 -10.12
CA PHE A 24 -33.03 -26.23 -11.58
C PHE A 24 -33.91 -27.46 -11.95
N PRO A 25 -34.87 -27.35 -12.89
CA PRO A 25 -35.44 -28.53 -13.55
C PRO A 25 -34.53 -28.98 -14.71
N ARG A 26 -34.20 -30.29 -14.76
CA ARG A 26 -33.49 -30.93 -15.88
C ARG A 26 -34.45 -31.14 -17.07
N GLY A 27 -33.98 -30.82 -18.28
CA GLY A 27 -34.73 -30.93 -19.53
C GLY A 27 -35.04 -32.36 -19.97
N ARG A 28 -36.17 -32.52 -20.69
CA ARG A 28 -36.50 -33.69 -21.50
C ARG A 28 -36.04 -33.47 -22.93
N GLU A 29 -35.36 -34.46 -23.49
CA GLU A 29 -35.07 -34.59 -24.92
C GLU A 29 -36.36 -34.77 -25.73
N MET A 30 -36.43 -34.17 -26.92
CA MET A 30 -37.38 -34.60 -27.96
C MET A 30 -36.67 -34.71 -29.32
N THR A 31 -36.81 -35.91 -29.87
CA THR A 31 -36.42 -36.39 -31.18
C THR A 31 -37.16 -35.68 -32.32
N GLN A 32 -36.46 -35.46 -33.44
CA GLN A 32 -37.00 -34.94 -34.70
C GLN A 32 -37.93 -35.95 -35.39
N SER A 33 -39.07 -35.48 -35.88
CA SER A 33 -39.77 -36.10 -37.01
C SER A 33 -40.37 -35.03 -37.92
N SER A 34 -40.02 -35.11 -39.19
CA SER A 34 -40.49 -34.27 -40.30
C SER A 34 -41.88 -34.67 -40.79
N SER A 35 -42.77 -33.70 -41.01
CA SER A 35 -43.85 -33.82 -42.00
C SER A 35 -44.34 -32.44 -42.45
N THR A 36 -44.29 -32.23 -43.76
CA THR A 36 -44.74 -31.05 -44.50
C THR A 36 -46.27 -31.05 -44.63
N THR A 37 -46.93 -29.91 -44.40
CA THR A 37 -48.25 -29.64 -44.97
C THR A 37 -48.44 -28.12 -45.14
N GLN A 38 -48.88 -27.72 -46.35
CA GLN A 38 -49.13 -26.34 -46.75
C GLN A 38 -50.45 -25.77 -46.19
N ILE A 39 -50.51 -24.44 -46.16
CA ILE A 39 -51.63 -23.52 -46.49
C ILE A 39 -51.93 -22.54 -45.34
N GLY A 40 -51.92 -21.24 -45.66
CA GLY A 40 -52.78 -20.25 -45.00
C GLY A 40 -52.12 -18.91 -44.71
N ASP A 41 -52.20 -18.01 -45.69
CA ASP A 41 -52.01 -16.57 -45.54
C ASP A 41 -53.03 -16.01 -44.52
N ARG A 42 -52.57 -15.27 -43.50
CA ARG A 42 -53.35 -14.26 -42.73
C ARG A 42 -52.51 -13.56 -41.64
N ASP A 43 -52.32 -12.27 -41.86
CA ASP A 43 -52.10 -11.17 -40.91
C ASP A 43 -50.99 -11.32 -39.85
N GLU A 44 -49.79 -10.87 -40.24
CA GLU A 44 -48.72 -10.44 -39.33
C GLU A 44 -49.16 -9.20 -38.52
N HIS A 45 -49.66 -9.42 -37.31
CA HIS A 45 -49.40 -8.47 -36.23
C HIS A 45 -47.90 -8.50 -35.91
N ARG A 46 -47.15 -7.53 -36.45
CA ARG A 46 -45.78 -7.24 -36.03
C ARG A 46 -45.76 -6.86 -34.55
N SER A 47 -45.60 -7.84 -33.67
CA SER A 47 -45.04 -7.62 -32.35
C SER A 47 -43.59 -7.17 -32.55
N GLY A 48 -43.29 -5.89 -32.37
CA GLY A 48 -41.92 -5.39 -32.39
C GLY A 48 -41.11 -6.13 -31.32
N ALA A 49 -40.23 -7.04 -31.73
CA ALA A 49 -39.28 -7.67 -30.84
C ALA A 49 -38.42 -6.56 -30.23
N ARG A 50 -38.53 -6.35 -28.91
CA ARG A 50 -37.59 -5.47 -28.20
C ARG A 50 -36.18 -5.98 -28.46
N SER A 51 -35.31 -5.14 -29.02
CA SER A 51 -33.90 -5.47 -29.17
C SER A 51 -33.30 -5.75 -27.79
N VAL A 52 -32.48 -6.78 -27.72
CA VAL A 52 -31.74 -7.17 -26.50
C VAL A 52 -30.81 -6.00 -26.12
N PRO A 53 -30.91 -5.43 -24.90
CA PRO A 53 -30.11 -4.27 -24.53
C PRO A 53 -28.62 -4.62 -24.47
N SER A 54 -27.81 -3.88 -25.20
CA SER A 54 -26.36 -4.05 -25.23
C SER A 54 -25.68 -3.34 -24.06
N SER A 55 -24.67 -3.96 -23.43
CA SER A 55 -23.98 -3.36 -22.28
C SER A 55 -22.50 -3.68 -22.22
N ILE A 56 -21.73 -2.78 -21.61
CA ILE A 56 -20.36 -3.00 -21.18
C ILE A 56 -20.29 -2.87 -19.66
N ILE A 57 -19.48 -3.73 -19.04
CA ILE A 57 -19.19 -3.64 -17.61
C ILE A 57 -17.70 -3.39 -17.42
N ILE A 58 -17.37 -2.35 -16.67
CA ILE A 58 -15.99 -2.00 -16.35
C ILE A 58 -15.80 -2.11 -14.84
N GLY A 59 -14.69 -2.66 -14.39
CA GLY A 59 -14.54 -2.87 -12.95
C GLY A 59 -13.57 -3.94 -12.54
N LYS A 60 -13.73 -4.39 -11.29
CA LYS A 60 -12.94 -5.47 -10.71
C LYS A 60 -13.67 -6.21 -9.60
N GLY A 61 -13.10 -7.35 -9.22
CA GLY A 61 -13.53 -8.14 -8.08
C GLY A 61 -14.87 -8.84 -8.31
N THR A 62 -15.37 -9.45 -7.24
CA THR A 62 -16.58 -10.27 -7.30
C THR A 62 -17.85 -9.46 -7.53
N LEU A 63 -17.87 -8.16 -7.16
CA LEU A 63 -19.06 -7.32 -7.37
C LEU A 63 -19.31 -7.06 -8.85
N ALA A 64 -18.26 -6.76 -9.63
CA ALA A 64 -18.36 -6.59 -11.07
C ALA A 64 -18.83 -7.89 -11.74
N ILE A 65 -18.33 -9.05 -11.29
CA ILE A 65 -18.79 -10.37 -11.72
C ILE A 65 -20.28 -10.56 -11.42
N SER A 66 -20.72 -10.30 -10.18
CA SER A 66 -22.13 -10.44 -9.78
C SER A 66 -23.04 -9.55 -10.62
N CYS A 67 -22.64 -8.30 -10.87
CA CYS A 67 -23.39 -7.40 -11.74
C CYS A 67 -23.45 -7.92 -13.18
N ALA A 68 -22.35 -8.44 -13.72
CA ALA A 68 -22.32 -8.99 -15.07
C ALA A 68 -23.21 -10.21 -15.25
N GLN A 69 -23.14 -11.17 -14.32
CA GLN A 69 -24.02 -12.33 -14.32
C GLN A 69 -25.49 -11.93 -14.23
N GLN A 70 -25.80 -10.99 -13.34
CA GLN A 70 -27.16 -10.49 -13.16
C GLN A 70 -27.70 -9.77 -14.39
N ALA A 71 -26.88 -8.96 -15.07
CA ALA A 71 -27.27 -8.31 -16.31
C ALA A 71 -27.56 -9.35 -17.41
N MET A 72 -26.71 -10.38 -17.55
CA MET A 72 -26.93 -11.48 -18.49
C MET A 72 -28.22 -12.25 -18.17
N GLU A 73 -28.48 -12.56 -16.89
CA GLU A 73 -29.71 -13.21 -16.43
C GLU A 73 -30.97 -12.39 -16.73
N MET A 74 -30.86 -11.06 -16.68
CA MET A 74 -31.93 -10.12 -17.03
C MET A 74 -32.01 -9.83 -18.54
N GLY A 75 -31.25 -10.56 -19.36
CA GLY A 75 -31.32 -10.48 -20.81
C GLY A 75 -30.51 -9.35 -21.44
N HIS A 76 -29.50 -8.81 -20.77
CA HIS A 76 -28.53 -7.92 -21.40
C HIS A 76 -27.50 -8.70 -22.22
N ASP A 77 -27.13 -8.16 -23.38
CA ASP A 77 -26.02 -8.63 -24.19
C ASP A 77 -24.73 -7.92 -23.74
N ILE A 78 -23.91 -8.62 -22.95
CA ILE A 78 -22.63 -8.07 -22.46
C ILE A 78 -21.58 -8.17 -23.57
N ARG A 79 -21.40 -7.07 -24.31
CA ARG A 79 -20.54 -6.99 -25.49
C ARG A 79 -19.06 -7.14 -25.17
N ALA A 80 -18.65 -6.57 -24.05
CA ALA A 80 -17.29 -6.66 -23.56
C ALA A 80 -17.24 -6.26 -22.08
N VAL A 81 -16.12 -6.59 -21.43
CA VAL A 81 -15.78 -6.09 -20.11
C VAL A 81 -14.40 -5.44 -20.11
N LEU A 82 -14.21 -4.37 -19.34
CA LEU A 82 -12.88 -3.82 -19.04
C LEU A 82 -12.45 -4.32 -17.66
N CYS A 83 -11.55 -5.30 -17.64
CA CYS A 83 -11.15 -6.00 -16.43
C CYS A 83 -9.98 -5.27 -15.74
N ALA A 84 -10.16 -4.81 -14.50
CA ALA A 84 -9.08 -4.16 -13.74
C ALA A 84 -8.31 -5.11 -12.80
N ASP A 85 -8.70 -6.39 -12.74
CA ASP A 85 -7.98 -7.44 -12.02
C ASP A 85 -8.05 -8.80 -12.75
N ALA A 86 -7.19 -9.72 -12.32
CA ALA A 86 -7.10 -11.07 -12.89
C ALA A 86 -8.34 -11.92 -12.59
N ILE A 87 -9.09 -11.61 -11.52
CA ILE A 87 -10.27 -12.38 -11.12
C ILE A 87 -11.42 -12.13 -12.08
N PHE A 88 -11.70 -10.87 -12.39
CA PHE A 88 -12.74 -10.52 -13.35
C PHE A 88 -12.36 -10.99 -14.77
N ALA A 89 -11.09 -10.87 -15.16
CA ALA A 89 -10.59 -11.39 -16.42
C ALA A 89 -10.76 -12.93 -16.54
N SER A 90 -10.44 -13.67 -15.48
CA SER A 90 -10.61 -15.13 -15.43
C SER A 90 -12.08 -15.56 -15.47
N TRP A 91 -12.98 -14.76 -14.89
CA TRP A 91 -14.42 -14.98 -15.05
C TRP A 91 -14.88 -14.71 -16.48
N ALA A 92 -14.46 -13.59 -17.08
CA ALA A 92 -14.85 -13.20 -18.44
C ALA A 92 -14.45 -14.26 -19.47
N ALA A 93 -13.23 -14.79 -19.38
CA ALA A 93 -12.75 -15.87 -20.22
C ALA A 93 -13.63 -17.14 -20.10
N ARG A 94 -14.01 -17.54 -18.88
CA ARG A 94 -14.89 -18.70 -18.65
C ARG A 94 -16.32 -18.47 -19.13
N ALA A 95 -16.80 -17.24 -19.06
CA ALA A 95 -18.11 -16.83 -19.55
C ALA A 95 -18.13 -16.56 -21.08
N ASN A 96 -16.99 -16.68 -21.76
CA ASN A 96 -16.80 -16.35 -23.17
C ASN A 96 -17.19 -14.90 -23.50
N VAL A 97 -16.90 -13.97 -22.59
CA VAL A 97 -17.12 -12.53 -22.75
C VAL A 97 -15.79 -11.86 -23.11
N PRO A 98 -15.72 -11.05 -24.17
CA PRO A 98 -14.49 -10.34 -24.54
C PRO A 98 -13.99 -9.45 -23.39
N CYS A 99 -12.74 -9.64 -22.98
CA CYS A 99 -12.08 -8.75 -22.01
C CYS A 99 -11.17 -7.78 -22.77
N ILE A 100 -11.40 -6.49 -22.56
CA ILE A 100 -10.63 -5.37 -23.08
C ILE A 100 -9.53 -5.05 -22.07
N ALA A 101 -8.30 -4.84 -22.53
CA ALA A 101 -7.15 -4.68 -21.64
C ALA A 101 -6.89 -3.23 -21.20
N SER A 102 -7.42 -2.25 -21.94
CA SER A 102 -7.15 -0.83 -21.65
C SER A 102 -8.31 0.09 -22.04
N VAL A 103 -8.33 1.30 -21.46
CA VAL A 103 -9.30 2.35 -21.83
C VAL A 103 -9.13 2.79 -23.29
N ALA A 104 -7.90 2.75 -23.82
CA ALA A 104 -7.62 3.07 -25.22
C ALA A 104 -8.23 2.03 -26.19
N GLU A 105 -8.14 0.75 -25.84
CA GLU A 105 -8.81 -0.31 -26.58
C GLU A 105 -10.33 -0.20 -26.46
N LEU A 106 -10.87 0.17 -25.29
CA LEU A 106 -12.30 0.41 -25.10
C LEU A 106 -12.83 1.52 -26.01
N SER A 107 -12.11 2.65 -26.08
CA SER A 107 -12.43 3.74 -27.02
C SER A 107 -12.42 3.25 -28.48
N SER A 108 -11.49 2.37 -28.84
CA SER A 108 -11.41 1.81 -30.20
C SER A 108 -12.56 0.84 -30.50
N PHE A 109 -12.91 -0.02 -29.54
CA PHE A 109 -14.05 -0.94 -29.63
C PHE A 109 -15.37 -0.19 -29.85
N LEU A 110 -15.62 0.87 -29.07
CA LEU A 110 -16.84 1.68 -29.15
C LEU A 110 -16.96 2.51 -30.44
N LYS A 111 -15.92 2.56 -31.29
CA LYS A 111 -16.01 3.18 -32.63
C LYS A 111 -16.70 2.28 -33.64
N THR A 112 -16.61 0.96 -33.46
CA THR A 112 -17.14 -0.04 -34.39
C THR A 112 -18.38 -0.74 -33.85
N GLU A 113 -18.47 -0.88 -32.53
CA GLU A 113 -19.56 -1.58 -31.85
C GLU A 113 -20.41 -0.59 -31.03
N PRO A 114 -21.64 -0.27 -31.45
CA PRO A 114 -22.53 0.57 -30.66
C PRO A 114 -23.00 -0.18 -29.40
N VAL A 115 -23.00 0.51 -28.26
CA VAL A 115 -23.44 -0.03 -26.96
C VAL A 115 -24.40 0.94 -26.30
N GLU A 116 -25.46 0.42 -25.71
CA GLU A 116 -26.50 1.22 -25.06
C GLU A 116 -26.11 1.66 -23.64
N TRP A 117 -25.61 0.72 -22.83
CA TRP A 117 -25.35 0.96 -21.41
C TRP A 117 -23.90 0.67 -21.02
N LEU A 118 -23.37 1.47 -20.09
CA LEU A 118 -22.11 1.18 -19.42
C LEU A 118 -22.33 1.15 -17.91
N PHE A 119 -21.83 0.11 -17.25
CA PHE A 119 -21.88 -0.01 -15.80
C PHE A 119 -20.44 -0.05 -15.24
N SER A 120 -20.12 0.95 -14.43
CA SER A 120 -18.85 1.09 -13.72
C SER A 120 -18.98 0.55 -12.30
N VAL A 121 -18.24 -0.52 -12.00
CA VAL A 121 -18.37 -1.29 -10.75
C VAL A 121 -17.01 -1.49 -10.10
N VAL A 122 -16.73 -0.76 -9.04
CA VAL A 122 -15.42 -0.78 -8.35
C VAL A 122 -14.26 -0.37 -9.27
N ASN A 123 -14.54 0.45 -10.27
CA ASN A 123 -13.63 0.81 -11.35
C ASN A 123 -12.47 1.71 -10.86
N PRO A 124 -11.20 1.37 -11.12
CA PRO A 124 -10.06 2.23 -10.81
C PRO A 124 -9.70 3.22 -11.93
N PHE A 125 -10.32 3.12 -13.10
CA PHE A 125 -9.99 3.92 -14.27
C PHE A 125 -10.84 5.18 -14.36
N ILE A 126 -10.25 6.31 -14.76
CA ILE A 126 -11.00 7.47 -15.20
C ILE A 126 -11.39 7.27 -16.66
N LEU A 127 -12.68 7.33 -16.97
CA LEU A 127 -13.16 7.20 -18.33
C LEU A 127 -13.13 8.57 -19.03
N PRO A 128 -12.52 8.68 -20.21
CA PRO A 128 -12.51 9.92 -20.96
C PRO A 128 -13.89 10.20 -21.57
N ALA A 129 -14.15 11.48 -21.85
CA ALA A 129 -15.44 11.93 -22.39
C ALA A 129 -15.80 11.29 -23.73
N ASP A 130 -14.83 10.91 -24.56
CA ASP A 130 -15.07 10.23 -25.83
C ASP A 130 -15.61 8.81 -25.66
N VAL A 131 -15.22 8.11 -24.59
CA VAL A 131 -15.79 6.79 -24.23
C VAL A 131 -17.23 6.97 -23.76
N LEU A 132 -17.46 7.91 -22.83
CA LEU A 132 -18.80 8.17 -22.28
C LEU A 132 -19.78 8.65 -23.35
N GLY A 133 -19.36 9.55 -24.24
CA GLY A 133 -20.20 10.10 -25.31
C GLY A 133 -20.60 9.10 -26.41
N ARG A 134 -20.00 7.90 -26.43
CA ARG A 134 -20.37 6.81 -27.37
C ARG A 134 -21.42 5.85 -26.82
N ILE A 135 -21.72 5.92 -25.53
CA ILE A 135 -22.73 5.08 -24.89
C ILE A 135 -24.11 5.71 -25.10
N SER A 136 -24.97 5.05 -25.87
CA SER A 136 -26.14 5.73 -26.46
C SER A 136 -27.28 6.01 -25.49
N GLN A 137 -27.41 5.24 -24.40
CA GLN A 137 -28.48 5.42 -23.40
C GLN A 137 -27.97 5.93 -22.05
N GLY A 138 -26.74 5.59 -21.69
CA GLY A 138 -26.02 6.22 -20.60
C GLY A 138 -25.09 5.30 -19.81
N ALA A 139 -24.32 5.91 -18.92
CA ALA A 139 -23.37 5.22 -18.06
C ALA A 139 -23.72 5.43 -16.59
N PHE A 140 -23.68 4.36 -15.79
CA PHE A 140 -23.90 4.40 -14.35
C PHE A 140 -22.68 3.89 -13.59
N ASN A 141 -22.40 4.49 -12.44
CA ASN A 141 -21.34 4.09 -11.54
C ASN A 141 -21.90 3.66 -10.19
N TYR A 142 -21.28 2.63 -9.61
CA TYR A 142 -21.45 2.22 -8.23
C TYR A 142 -20.53 3.01 -7.31
N HIS A 143 -21.10 3.59 -6.26
CA HIS A 143 -20.38 4.20 -5.15
C HIS A 143 -20.82 3.59 -3.82
N ASP A 144 -19.86 3.29 -2.95
CA ASP A 144 -20.09 2.67 -1.64
C ASP A 144 -20.42 3.71 -0.53
N GLY A 145 -21.18 4.75 -0.88
CA GLY A 145 -21.58 5.83 0.02
C GLY A 145 -22.90 6.51 -0.33
N PRO A 146 -23.51 7.24 0.63
CA PRO A 146 -24.75 7.99 0.46
C PRO A 146 -24.50 9.32 -0.26
N LEU A 147 -24.31 9.28 -1.58
CA LEU A 147 -24.09 10.50 -2.36
C LEU A 147 -25.22 11.51 -2.16
N PRO A 148 -24.90 12.81 -2.00
CA PRO A 148 -23.59 13.46 -2.25
C PRO A 148 -22.55 13.34 -1.13
N ARG A 149 -22.90 12.77 0.03
CA ARG A 149 -21.95 12.59 1.14
C ARG A 149 -20.99 11.42 0.86
N TYR A 150 -19.79 11.52 1.41
CA TYR A 150 -18.72 10.52 1.31
C TYR A 150 -18.31 10.16 -0.12
N ALA A 151 -18.36 11.10 -1.06
CA ALA A 151 -17.81 10.93 -2.40
C ALA A 151 -16.30 10.63 -2.35
N GLY A 152 -15.76 10.01 -3.40
CA GLY A 152 -14.34 9.66 -3.49
C GLY A 152 -14.06 8.24 -3.02
N THR A 153 -13.19 8.05 -2.03
CA THR A 153 -12.67 6.72 -1.70
C THR A 153 -12.76 6.38 -0.21
N HIS A 154 -12.93 5.09 0.08
CA HIS A 154 -12.95 4.54 1.44
C HIS A 154 -14.11 5.06 2.29
N ALA A 155 -15.28 5.27 1.66
CA ALA A 155 -16.47 5.85 2.28
C ALA A 155 -16.91 5.13 3.56
N THR A 156 -16.80 3.80 3.61
CA THR A 156 -17.13 3.00 4.79
C THR A 156 -16.23 3.33 6.00
N SER A 157 -14.92 3.48 5.80
CA SER A 157 -14.01 3.91 6.87
C SER A 157 -14.33 5.32 7.36
N TRP A 158 -14.61 6.25 6.44
CA TRP A 158 -14.94 7.63 6.82
C TRP A 158 -16.27 7.74 7.55
N ALA A 159 -17.29 6.97 7.15
CA ALA A 159 -18.57 6.89 7.85
C ALA A 159 -18.40 6.34 9.28
N LEU A 160 -17.56 5.30 9.46
CA LEU A 160 -17.25 4.76 10.78
C LEU A 160 -16.50 5.78 11.66
N LEU A 161 -15.53 6.51 11.10
CA LEU A 161 -14.81 7.59 11.80
C LEU A 161 -15.75 8.73 12.20
N ALA A 162 -16.73 9.05 11.36
CA ALA A 162 -17.78 10.02 11.65
C ALA A 162 -18.87 9.48 12.60
N GLN A 163 -18.77 8.21 13.04
CA GLN A 163 -19.71 7.56 13.95
C GLN A 163 -21.15 7.50 13.42
N GLU A 164 -21.31 7.40 12.10
CA GLU A 164 -22.63 7.28 11.48
C GLU A 164 -23.34 6.01 11.98
N SER A 165 -24.65 6.12 12.24
CA SER A 165 -25.55 4.98 12.50
C SER A 165 -26.21 4.45 11.23
N GLU A 166 -26.21 5.25 10.17
CA GLU A 166 -26.81 4.95 8.87
C GLU A 166 -25.82 5.30 7.76
N HIS A 167 -25.77 4.44 6.75
CA HIS A 167 -24.97 4.61 5.55
C HIS A 167 -25.82 4.23 4.33
N ALA A 168 -25.26 4.31 3.13
CA ALA A 168 -25.92 3.78 1.94
C ALA A 168 -24.90 3.41 0.86
N ILE A 169 -25.36 2.69 -0.15
CA ILE A 169 -24.71 2.66 -1.47
C ILE A 169 -25.51 3.47 -2.46
N THR A 170 -24.86 3.91 -3.52
CA THR A 170 -25.49 4.69 -4.59
C THR A 170 -25.08 4.18 -5.96
N TRP A 171 -26.07 3.91 -6.82
CA TRP A 171 -25.89 3.85 -8.27
C TRP A 171 -26.30 5.20 -8.85
N HIS A 172 -25.40 5.86 -9.57
CA HIS A 172 -25.62 7.20 -10.11
C HIS A 172 -25.13 7.29 -11.56
N ARG A 173 -25.65 8.24 -12.34
CA ARG A 173 -25.13 8.54 -13.68
C ARG A 173 -23.69 9.06 -13.58
N ILE A 174 -22.85 8.69 -14.55
CA ILE A 174 -21.52 9.29 -14.68
C ILE A 174 -21.66 10.68 -15.30
N ALA A 175 -20.99 11.66 -14.71
CA ALA A 175 -20.93 13.05 -15.16
C ALA A 175 -19.46 13.52 -15.14
N ASP A 176 -19.20 14.79 -15.45
CA ASP A 176 -17.84 15.34 -15.58
C ASP A 176 -17.01 15.29 -14.28
N GLY A 177 -17.66 15.22 -13.11
CA GLY A 177 -17.01 15.13 -11.81
C GLY A 177 -17.05 13.74 -11.18
N VAL A 178 -16.10 13.47 -10.27
CA VAL A 178 -16.06 12.25 -9.46
C VAL A 178 -17.28 12.21 -8.54
N ASP A 179 -18.15 11.23 -8.78
CA ASP A 179 -19.37 10.93 -8.04
C ASP A 179 -20.40 12.09 -7.98
N THR A 180 -20.46 12.95 -9.02
CA THR A 180 -21.34 14.14 -9.01
C THR A 180 -22.65 13.98 -9.79
N GLY A 181 -22.80 12.93 -10.60
CA GLY A 181 -23.96 12.76 -11.46
C GLY A 181 -25.23 12.32 -10.74
N ASP A 182 -26.38 12.45 -11.38
CA ASP A 182 -27.69 12.17 -10.78
C ASP A 182 -27.81 10.77 -10.19
N VAL A 183 -28.41 10.68 -9.00
CA VAL A 183 -28.66 9.42 -8.30
C VAL A 183 -29.81 8.67 -8.99
N ALA A 184 -29.58 7.41 -9.29
CA ALA A 184 -30.57 6.51 -9.89
C ALA A 184 -31.17 5.55 -8.86
N VAL A 185 -30.32 4.92 -8.05
CA VAL A 185 -30.74 4.02 -6.96
C VAL A 185 -29.87 4.30 -5.75
N GLN A 186 -30.47 4.35 -4.57
CA GLN A 186 -29.74 4.46 -3.31
C GLN A 186 -30.35 3.49 -2.30
N ARG A 187 -29.54 2.61 -1.72
CA ARG A 187 -29.97 1.58 -0.77
C ARG A 187 -29.32 1.84 0.58
N GLN A 188 -30.13 2.02 1.62
CA GLN A 188 -29.65 2.25 2.97
C GLN A 188 -29.01 1.00 3.58
N VAL A 189 -28.01 1.22 4.42
CA VAL A 189 -27.29 0.19 5.17
C VAL A 189 -27.18 0.66 6.62
N LEU A 190 -27.61 -0.17 7.57
CA LEU A 190 -27.46 0.14 9.00
C LEU A 190 -26.03 -0.14 9.48
N VAL A 191 -25.46 0.84 10.17
CA VAL A 191 -24.15 0.75 10.82
C VAL A 191 -24.36 0.39 12.29
N THR A 192 -23.84 -0.75 12.69
CA THR A 192 -23.92 -1.23 14.07
C THR A 192 -22.63 -0.89 14.84
N PRO A 193 -22.66 -0.83 16.17
CA PRO A 193 -21.46 -0.58 16.98
C PRO A 193 -20.35 -1.62 16.79
N ALA A 194 -20.68 -2.82 16.31
CA ALA A 194 -19.72 -3.90 16.02
C ALA A 194 -19.15 -3.86 14.61
N ASP A 195 -19.67 -3.02 13.71
CA ASP A 195 -19.19 -2.98 12.34
C ASP A 195 -17.78 -2.43 12.24
N THR A 196 -16.98 -3.10 11.42
CA THR A 196 -15.65 -2.68 10.98
C THR A 196 -15.71 -2.20 9.53
N ALA A 197 -14.61 -1.64 9.02
CA ALA A 197 -14.55 -1.24 7.62
C ALA A 197 -14.82 -2.42 6.67
N LEU A 198 -14.35 -3.62 7.04
CA LEU A 198 -14.67 -4.87 6.34
C LEU A 198 -16.17 -5.20 6.40
N THR A 199 -16.77 -5.31 7.59
CA THR A 199 -18.16 -5.78 7.69
C THR A 199 -19.16 -4.79 7.11
N LEU A 200 -18.92 -3.48 7.27
CA LEU A 200 -19.74 -2.45 6.63
C LEU A 200 -19.61 -2.50 5.10
N ASN A 201 -18.41 -2.75 4.57
CA ASN A 201 -18.23 -2.93 3.13
C ASN A 201 -18.95 -4.18 2.60
N LEU A 202 -18.97 -5.29 3.36
CA LEU A 202 -19.75 -6.49 2.98
C LEU A 202 -21.25 -6.21 2.94
N LYS A 203 -21.80 -5.43 3.89
CA LYS A 203 -23.20 -4.98 3.82
C LYS A 203 -23.45 -4.08 2.61
N CYS A 204 -22.51 -3.20 2.28
CA CYS A 204 -22.59 -2.38 1.07
C CYS A 204 -22.57 -3.24 -0.19
N TYR A 205 -21.76 -4.29 -0.23
CA TYR A 205 -21.72 -5.25 -1.34
C TYR A 205 -23.10 -5.91 -1.57
N GLU A 206 -23.74 -6.40 -0.51
CA GLU A 206 -25.07 -7.00 -0.60
C GLU A 206 -26.10 -5.99 -1.13
N ALA A 207 -26.11 -4.79 -0.55
CA ALA A 207 -26.97 -3.69 -0.99
C ALA A 207 -26.69 -3.27 -2.44
N ALA A 208 -25.45 -3.37 -2.91
CA ALA A 208 -25.04 -3.03 -4.27
C ALA A 208 -25.64 -3.98 -5.31
N VAL A 209 -25.61 -5.29 -5.05
CA VAL A 209 -26.20 -6.32 -5.93
C VAL A 209 -27.72 -6.16 -6.02
N GLU A 210 -28.37 -5.86 -4.90
CA GLU A 210 -29.80 -5.56 -4.89
C GLU A 210 -30.11 -4.26 -5.63
N GLY A 211 -29.36 -3.19 -5.37
CA GLY A 211 -29.52 -1.91 -6.05
C GLY A 211 -29.25 -1.99 -7.55
N PHE A 212 -28.35 -2.87 -7.99
CA PHE A 212 -28.12 -3.13 -9.40
C PHE A 212 -29.31 -3.81 -10.05
N ARG A 213 -29.97 -4.75 -9.35
CA ARG A 213 -31.24 -5.35 -9.80
C ARG A 213 -32.29 -4.28 -10.04
N GLU A 214 -32.43 -3.37 -9.08
CA GLU A 214 -33.41 -2.28 -9.12
C GLU A 214 -33.11 -1.34 -10.29
N LEU A 215 -31.84 -0.99 -10.50
CA LEU A 215 -31.38 -0.19 -11.64
C LEU A 215 -31.78 -0.86 -12.96
N LEU A 216 -31.39 -2.11 -13.18
CA LEU A 216 -31.72 -2.84 -14.41
C LEU A 216 -33.24 -2.98 -14.63
N THR A 217 -34.01 -3.22 -13.56
CA THR A 217 -35.47 -3.29 -13.65
C THR A 217 -36.08 -1.95 -14.08
N GLY A 218 -35.58 -0.84 -13.52
CA GLY A 218 -35.99 0.51 -13.91
C GLY A 218 -35.66 0.81 -15.38
N LEU A 219 -34.49 0.39 -15.85
CA LEU A 219 -34.06 0.53 -17.25
C LEU A 219 -34.96 -0.26 -18.20
N ALA A 220 -35.17 -1.57 -17.94
CA ALA A 220 -36.01 -2.42 -18.79
C ALA A 220 -37.48 -1.96 -18.85
N GLY A 221 -37.97 -1.34 -17.77
CA GLY A 221 -39.31 -0.78 -17.69
C GLY A 221 -39.47 0.60 -18.33
N GLY A 222 -38.38 1.30 -18.68
CA GLY A 222 -38.41 2.70 -19.10
C GLY A 222 -38.91 3.65 -18.01
N LYS A 223 -38.79 3.24 -16.73
CA LYS A 223 -39.32 3.96 -15.55
C LYS A 223 -38.22 4.48 -14.63
N LEU A 224 -36.95 4.31 -14.99
CA LEU A 224 -35.85 4.82 -14.18
C LEU A 224 -35.90 6.35 -14.12
N SER A 225 -36.22 6.88 -12.95
CA SER A 225 -36.09 8.30 -12.65
C SER A 225 -34.75 8.53 -11.96
N THR A 226 -34.00 9.53 -12.40
CA THR A 226 -32.80 9.99 -11.71
C THR A 226 -33.07 11.33 -11.04
N ARG A 227 -32.41 11.57 -9.91
CA ARG A 227 -32.52 12.81 -9.14
C ARG A 227 -31.16 13.53 -9.08
N PRO A 228 -31.10 14.83 -9.36
CA PRO A 228 -29.88 15.61 -9.13
C PRO A 228 -29.43 15.51 -7.67
N GLN A 229 -28.12 15.54 -7.45
CA GLN A 229 -27.56 15.62 -6.11
C GLN A 229 -27.60 17.07 -5.58
N ALA A 230 -27.89 17.25 -4.29
CA ALA A 230 -27.74 18.52 -3.59
C ALA A 230 -26.25 18.74 -3.22
N LEU A 231 -25.46 19.24 -4.17
CA LEU A 231 -23.99 19.29 -4.03
C LEU A 231 -23.50 20.21 -2.90
N GLU A 232 -24.35 21.07 -2.35
CA GLU A 232 -24.11 21.82 -1.12
C GLU A 232 -23.83 20.92 0.11
N ASP A 233 -24.39 19.71 0.14
CA ASP A 233 -24.20 18.72 1.21
C ASP A 233 -23.04 17.74 0.92
N ARG A 234 -22.26 18.02 -0.13
CA ARG A 234 -21.19 17.12 -0.59
C ARG A 234 -20.03 17.08 0.40
N SER A 235 -19.61 15.87 0.74
CA SER A 235 -18.31 15.60 1.37
C SER A 235 -17.49 14.70 0.46
N TYR A 236 -16.19 14.99 0.32
CA TYR A 236 -15.31 14.31 -0.62
C TYR A 236 -13.99 13.92 0.04
N PHE A 237 -13.63 12.63 -0.10
CA PHE A 237 -12.41 12.06 0.45
C PHE A 237 -11.50 11.56 -0.68
N PRO A 238 -10.45 12.32 -1.04
CA PRO A 238 -9.54 11.93 -2.12
C PRO A 238 -8.75 10.66 -1.75
N ARG A 239 -8.23 9.98 -2.78
CA ARG A 239 -7.49 8.70 -2.66
C ARG A 239 -6.35 8.71 -1.63
N HIS A 240 -5.68 9.84 -1.48
CA HIS A 240 -4.52 9.99 -0.61
C HIS A 240 -4.85 10.66 0.72
N ARG A 241 -6.12 10.98 1.00
CA ARG A 241 -6.56 11.39 2.33
C ARG A 241 -6.21 10.29 3.34
N ARG A 242 -5.73 10.67 4.51
CA ARG A 242 -5.42 9.74 5.60
C ARG A 242 -6.14 10.13 6.90
N PRO A 243 -6.42 9.15 7.77
CA PRO A 243 -6.87 9.45 9.13
C PRO A 243 -5.86 10.34 9.84
N ASP A 244 -6.36 11.21 10.71
CA ASP A 244 -5.51 12.15 11.44
C ASP A 244 -4.45 11.44 12.29
N ALA A 245 -3.32 12.13 12.53
CA ALA A 245 -2.18 11.63 13.29
C ALA A 245 -1.65 10.28 12.78
N ALA A 246 -1.80 10.01 11.49
CA ALA A 246 -1.51 8.71 10.88
C ALA A 246 -2.24 7.53 11.57
N GLY A 247 -3.40 7.75 12.20
CA GLY A 247 -4.15 6.72 12.93
C GLY A 247 -3.68 6.46 14.36
N ILE A 248 -2.83 7.32 14.93
CA ILE A 248 -2.48 7.25 16.37
C ILE A 248 -3.64 7.79 17.21
N LEU A 249 -4.04 7.00 18.21
CA LEU A 249 -5.09 7.34 19.15
C LEU A 249 -4.74 8.56 20.00
N ARG A 250 -5.74 9.41 20.17
CA ARG A 250 -5.74 10.58 21.04
C ARG A 250 -6.57 10.27 22.28
N TRP A 251 -5.93 9.90 23.38
CA TRP A 251 -6.62 9.45 24.60
C TRP A 251 -7.54 10.51 25.23
N ASP A 252 -7.36 11.79 24.89
CA ASP A 252 -8.25 12.90 25.25
C ASP A 252 -9.60 12.89 24.50
N ARG A 253 -9.81 11.96 23.55
CA ARG A 253 -11.08 11.75 22.85
C ARG A 253 -11.99 10.79 23.62
N SER A 254 -13.27 10.74 23.24
CA SER A 254 -14.26 9.83 23.84
C SER A 254 -13.94 8.36 23.52
N ALA A 255 -14.34 7.45 24.40
CA ALA A 255 -14.23 6.01 24.17
C ALA A 255 -14.85 5.56 22.83
N GLN A 256 -15.98 6.18 22.46
CA GLN A 256 -16.67 5.94 21.19
C GLN A 256 -15.80 6.34 20.00
N TYR A 257 -15.06 7.45 20.09
CA TYR A 257 -14.17 7.90 19.03
C TYR A 257 -12.99 6.96 18.88
N LEU A 258 -12.39 6.53 19.99
CA LEU A 258 -11.30 5.56 19.96
C LEU A 258 -11.74 4.23 19.35
N SER A 259 -12.91 3.72 19.76
CA SER A 259 -13.51 2.51 19.16
C SER A 259 -13.82 2.68 17.68
N ALA A 260 -14.37 3.83 17.28
CA ALA A 260 -14.64 4.15 15.88
C ALA A 260 -13.36 4.17 15.03
N MET A 261 -12.27 4.76 15.53
CA MET A 261 -10.96 4.75 14.86
C MET A 261 -10.44 3.32 14.66
N THR A 262 -10.50 2.47 15.70
CA THR A 262 -10.07 1.07 15.59
C THR A 262 -10.90 0.31 14.56
N ARG A 263 -12.23 0.42 14.60
CA ARG A 263 -13.14 -0.28 13.68
C ARG A 263 -13.04 0.21 12.24
N ALA A 264 -12.87 1.52 12.03
CA ALA A 264 -12.73 2.13 10.71
C ALA A 264 -11.45 1.73 9.97
N LEU A 265 -10.44 1.26 10.71
CA LEU A 265 -9.14 0.81 10.20
C LEU A 265 -8.99 -0.72 10.25
N ASP A 266 -10.06 -1.44 10.58
CA ASP A 266 -10.09 -2.90 10.55
C ASP A 266 -10.70 -3.41 9.24
N PHE A 267 -9.81 -3.87 8.35
CA PHE A 267 -10.14 -4.51 7.07
C PHE A 267 -10.06 -6.04 7.15
N GLY A 268 -9.91 -6.60 8.35
CA GLY A 268 -9.69 -8.02 8.57
C GLY A 268 -8.28 -8.50 8.22
N PRO A 269 -8.01 -9.80 8.42
CA PRO A 269 -6.65 -10.33 8.29
C PRO A 269 -6.18 -10.51 6.84
N TYR A 270 -7.10 -10.77 5.92
CA TYR A 270 -6.82 -11.22 4.54
C TYR A 270 -6.88 -10.10 3.49
N TYR A 271 -7.32 -8.90 3.86
CA TYR A 271 -7.43 -7.79 2.92
C TYR A 271 -6.39 -6.71 3.22
N PRO A 272 -5.84 -6.06 2.18
CA PRO A 272 -4.97 -4.91 2.39
C PRO A 272 -5.78 -3.76 2.99
N ASN A 273 -5.26 -3.16 4.07
CA ASN A 273 -5.79 -1.89 4.56
C ASN A 273 -5.04 -0.73 3.85
N PRO A 274 -5.75 0.12 3.08
CA PRO A 274 -5.18 1.15 2.22
C PRO A 274 -4.96 2.50 2.92
N LEU A 275 -5.36 2.61 4.19
CA LEU A 275 -5.30 3.84 4.97
C LEU A 275 -4.10 3.79 5.93
N CYS A 276 -4.23 3.07 7.04
CA CYS A 276 -3.20 2.81 8.04
C CYS A 276 -3.76 1.90 9.14
N LEU A 277 -2.90 1.34 9.99
CA LEU A 277 -3.33 0.69 11.24
C LEU A 277 -3.76 1.74 12.27
N CYS A 278 -4.73 1.38 13.11
CA CYS A 278 -4.96 2.10 14.36
C CYS A 278 -3.75 1.87 15.29
N LYS A 279 -3.22 2.93 15.90
CA LYS A 279 -1.98 2.90 16.67
C LYS A 279 -2.12 3.62 18.01
N ALA A 280 -1.23 3.37 18.94
CA ALA A 280 -1.09 4.13 20.17
C ALA A 280 0.39 4.39 20.45
N ILE A 281 0.69 5.52 21.08
CA ILE A 281 2.00 5.75 21.69
C ILE A 281 1.95 5.20 23.11
N VAL A 282 2.94 4.36 23.43
CA VAL A 282 3.09 3.71 24.73
C VAL A 282 4.55 3.88 25.15
N GLY A 283 4.79 4.71 26.17
CA GLY A 283 6.14 5.19 26.47
C GLY A 283 6.73 5.93 25.27
N GLU A 284 7.87 5.46 24.76
CA GLU A 284 8.52 5.97 23.54
C GLU A 284 8.20 5.13 22.27
N GLU A 285 7.42 4.05 22.41
CA GLU A 285 7.09 3.15 21.30
C GLU A 285 5.77 3.52 20.64
N VAL A 286 5.67 3.21 19.34
CA VAL A 286 4.39 3.21 18.63
C VAL A 286 3.97 1.77 18.36
N VAL A 287 2.82 1.38 18.88
CA VAL A 287 2.25 0.04 18.75
C VAL A 287 0.91 0.11 18.00
N ALA A 288 0.54 -0.99 17.33
CA ALA A 288 -0.78 -1.12 16.74
C ALA A 288 -1.84 -1.40 17.83
N VAL A 289 -3.05 -0.91 17.64
CA VAL A 289 -4.24 -1.23 18.43
C VAL A 289 -5.07 -2.21 17.61
N ARG A 290 -5.07 -3.48 18.02
CA ARG A 290 -5.73 -4.57 17.30
C ARG A 290 -7.22 -4.67 17.62
N ARG A 291 -7.59 -4.31 18.85
CA ARG A 291 -8.97 -4.32 19.34
C ARG A 291 -9.10 -3.27 20.43
N LEU A 292 -10.26 -2.63 20.48
CA LEU A 292 -10.64 -1.71 21.54
C LEU A 292 -12.12 -1.91 21.86
N GLU A 293 -12.42 -2.13 23.13
CA GLU A 293 -13.77 -2.34 23.63
C GLU A 293 -14.15 -1.23 24.60
N VAL A 294 -15.35 -0.67 24.41
CA VAL A 294 -15.91 0.33 25.32
C VAL A 294 -16.66 -0.38 26.43
N LEU A 295 -16.31 -0.10 27.68
CA LEU A 295 -16.95 -0.71 28.83
C LEU A 295 -18.20 0.07 29.25
N PRO A 296 -19.19 -0.59 29.91
CA PRO A 296 -20.38 0.09 30.43
C PRO A 296 -20.10 0.85 31.74
N ARG A 297 -18.84 1.25 31.98
CA ARG A 297 -18.39 1.90 33.21
C ARG A 297 -17.51 3.10 32.90
N ARG A 298 -17.47 4.06 33.83
CA ARG A 298 -16.58 5.21 33.82
C ARG A 298 -15.89 5.27 35.17
N SER A 299 -14.57 5.14 35.19
CA SER A 299 -13.78 5.20 36.42
C SER A 299 -13.68 6.61 37.01
N GLY A 300 -13.78 7.64 36.17
CA GLY A 300 -13.66 9.05 36.57
C GLY A 300 -12.22 9.57 36.66
N PHE A 301 -11.22 8.74 36.37
CA PHE A 301 -9.84 9.19 36.24
C PHE A 301 -9.62 10.04 34.98
N ALA A 302 -8.51 10.79 34.95
CA ALA A 302 -8.11 11.56 33.79
C ALA A 302 -7.96 10.66 32.55
N ALA A 303 -8.32 11.19 31.38
CA ALA A 303 -8.25 10.45 30.12
C ALA A 303 -6.80 10.05 29.81
N GLY A 304 -6.60 8.80 29.37
CA GLY A 304 -5.28 8.20 29.17
C GLY A 304 -4.66 7.55 30.41
N ARG A 305 -5.29 7.62 31.59
CA ARG A 305 -4.82 6.90 32.79
C ARG A 305 -4.92 5.39 32.57
N LEU A 306 -3.80 4.68 32.69
CA LEU A 306 -3.74 3.22 32.75
C LEU A 306 -4.33 2.76 34.08
N LEU A 307 -5.45 2.02 34.03
CA LEU A 307 -6.19 1.59 35.22
C LEU A 307 -5.76 0.22 35.70
N GLU A 308 -5.70 -0.75 34.78
CA GLU A 308 -5.40 -2.15 35.07
C GLU A 308 -4.57 -2.74 33.92
N ILE A 309 -3.58 -3.56 34.25
CA ILE A 309 -2.82 -4.36 33.28
C ILE A 309 -3.28 -5.82 33.40
N HIS A 310 -4.17 -6.23 32.50
CA HIS A 310 -4.57 -7.63 32.39
C HIS A 310 -3.56 -8.43 31.56
N PRO A 311 -3.60 -9.78 31.57
CA PRO A 311 -2.66 -10.59 30.79
C PRO A 311 -2.64 -10.28 29.30
N SER A 312 -3.81 -10.02 28.69
CA SER A 312 -3.97 -9.83 27.24
C SER A 312 -4.25 -8.40 26.79
N HIS A 313 -4.61 -7.51 27.70
CA HIS A 313 -5.06 -6.16 27.37
C HIS A 313 -4.80 -5.19 28.52
N TRP A 314 -4.87 -3.90 28.20
CA TRP A 314 -4.88 -2.84 29.21
C TRP A 314 -6.27 -2.26 29.33
N ARG A 315 -6.61 -1.85 30.55
CA ARG A 315 -7.76 -1.00 30.79
C ARG A 315 -7.32 0.44 30.95
N VAL A 316 -7.93 1.35 30.18
CA VAL A 316 -7.55 2.76 30.14
C VAL A 316 -8.78 3.65 30.35
N ALA A 317 -8.66 4.67 31.19
CA ALA A 317 -9.69 5.67 31.38
C ALA A 317 -9.79 6.60 30.16
N THR A 318 -11.00 7.03 29.82
CA THR A 318 -11.23 8.10 28.82
C THR A 318 -12.12 9.19 29.39
N GLY A 319 -12.38 10.25 28.62
CA GLY A 319 -13.32 11.30 29.01
C GLY A 319 -14.75 10.82 29.21
N THR A 320 -15.15 9.72 28.53
CA THR A 320 -16.50 9.14 28.61
C THR A 320 -16.50 7.82 29.38
N GLN A 321 -16.34 6.67 28.73
CA GLN A 321 -16.26 5.35 29.38
C GLN A 321 -14.83 4.81 29.40
N ASP A 322 -14.54 3.87 30.29
CA ASP A 322 -13.27 3.15 30.25
C ASP A 322 -13.22 2.24 29.02
N VAL A 323 -12.01 1.93 28.55
CA VAL A 323 -11.79 1.05 27.40
C VAL A 323 -10.81 -0.06 27.73
N ASP A 324 -11.08 -1.26 27.21
CA ASP A 324 -10.11 -2.36 27.18
C ASP A 324 -9.42 -2.38 25.81
N VAL A 325 -8.09 -2.52 25.79
CA VAL A 325 -7.25 -2.30 24.59
C VAL A 325 -6.24 -3.41 24.41
N TRP A 326 -6.26 -4.06 23.24
CA TRP A 326 -5.32 -5.11 22.86
C TRP A 326 -4.32 -4.58 21.85
N PHE A 327 -3.03 -4.72 22.18
CA PHE A 327 -1.95 -4.20 21.37
C PHE A 327 -1.38 -5.25 20.41
N GLY A 328 -0.73 -4.74 19.37
CA GLY A 328 0.06 -5.50 18.43
C GLY A 328 1.28 -4.73 17.97
N SER A 329 2.22 -5.42 17.36
CA SER A 329 3.33 -4.79 16.65
C SER A 329 2.85 -4.23 15.31
N LEU A 330 3.61 -3.28 14.73
CA LEU A 330 3.27 -2.66 13.45
C LEU A 330 3.35 -3.61 12.25
N ASP A 331 3.93 -4.80 12.40
CA ASP A 331 3.93 -5.90 11.42
C ASP A 331 2.78 -6.90 11.65
N GLY A 332 1.94 -6.71 12.68
CA GLY A 332 0.69 -7.42 12.87
C GLY A 332 0.70 -8.55 13.90
N GLN A 333 1.78 -8.74 14.68
CA GLN A 333 1.82 -9.73 15.76
C GLN A 333 1.09 -9.24 17.01
N ALA A 334 0.54 -10.16 17.81
CA ALA A 334 0.00 -9.84 19.12
C ALA A 334 1.13 -9.44 20.08
N LEU A 335 0.87 -8.47 20.95
CA LEU A 335 1.79 -8.14 22.05
C LEU A 335 1.17 -8.56 23.37
N GLU A 336 1.98 -9.21 24.21
CA GLU A 336 1.61 -9.51 25.59
C GLU A 336 1.60 -8.22 26.43
N ALA A 337 0.49 -7.97 27.12
CA ALA A 337 0.23 -6.70 27.77
C ALA A 337 1.22 -6.39 28.90
N GLY A 338 1.56 -7.37 29.73
CA GLY A 338 2.55 -7.20 30.80
C GLY A 338 3.97 -7.00 30.29
N ALA A 339 4.34 -7.66 29.19
CA ALA A 339 5.65 -7.50 28.56
C ALA A 339 5.80 -6.12 27.92
N LEU A 340 4.73 -5.61 27.30
CA LEU A 340 4.68 -4.23 26.80
C LEU A 340 4.83 -3.22 27.94
N ALA A 341 4.13 -3.42 29.06
CA ALA A 341 4.18 -2.51 30.20
C ALA A 341 5.59 -2.44 30.80
N SER A 342 6.19 -3.62 31.02
CA SER A 342 7.56 -3.74 31.55
C SER A 342 8.59 -3.10 30.62
N ARG A 343 8.46 -3.32 29.29
CA ARG A 343 9.38 -2.74 28.30
C ARG A 343 9.28 -1.23 28.21
N CYS A 344 8.07 -0.68 28.36
CA CYS A 344 7.84 0.76 28.33
C CYS A 344 7.95 1.43 29.71
N ASN A 345 8.31 0.67 30.76
CA ASN A 345 8.38 1.12 32.15
C ASN A 345 7.10 1.87 32.60
N LEU A 346 5.95 1.25 32.36
CA LEU A 346 4.63 1.77 32.73
C LEU A 346 3.97 0.86 33.76
N ASP A 347 3.48 1.47 34.83
CA ASP A 347 2.72 0.81 35.90
C ASP A 347 1.25 1.26 35.91
N GLU A 348 0.41 0.52 36.63
CA GLU A 348 -0.97 0.94 36.88
C GLU A 348 -1.00 2.30 37.57
N GLY A 349 -1.82 3.20 37.02
CA GLY A 349 -1.84 4.60 37.38
C GLY A 349 -0.94 5.49 36.52
N GLU A 350 -0.08 5.00 35.65
CA GLU A 350 0.62 5.94 34.77
C GLU A 350 -0.33 6.51 33.69
N ALA A 351 0.02 7.69 33.16
CA ALA A 351 -0.75 8.34 32.11
C ALA A 351 -0.11 8.08 30.74
N LEU A 352 -0.92 7.63 29.77
CA LEU A 352 -0.50 7.53 28.38
C LEU A 352 -0.34 8.93 27.77
N PRO A 353 0.66 9.12 26.89
CA PRO A 353 0.95 10.42 26.32
C PRO A 353 -0.21 10.92 25.47
N VAL A 354 -0.53 12.20 25.62
CA VAL A 354 -1.50 12.90 24.79
C VAL A 354 -0.76 13.64 23.68
N LEU A 355 -1.15 13.38 22.44
CA LEU A 355 -0.60 14.06 21.27
C LEU A 355 -0.98 15.54 21.28
N SER A 356 -0.01 16.43 21.09
CA SER A 356 -0.28 17.84 20.85
C SER A 356 -0.95 18.05 19.49
N ASP A 357 -1.75 19.12 19.36
CA ASP A 357 -2.40 19.44 18.08
C ASP A 357 -1.39 19.71 16.97
N ASP A 358 -0.20 20.21 17.29
CA ASP A 358 0.88 20.41 16.32
C ASP A 358 1.43 19.09 15.79
N LEU A 359 1.69 18.14 16.69
CA LEU A 359 2.15 16.81 16.30
C LEU A 359 1.10 16.07 15.46
N VAL A 360 -0.18 16.20 15.81
CA VAL A 360 -1.30 15.64 15.03
C VAL A 360 -1.29 16.19 13.60
N ARG A 361 -1.25 17.51 13.44
CA ARG A 361 -1.22 18.14 12.10
C ARG A 361 -0.02 17.69 11.28
N ARG A 362 1.18 17.66 11.90
CA ARG A 362 2.41 17.22 11.24
C ARG A 362 2.33 15.76 10.78
N LEU A 363 1.93 14.85 11.67
CA LEU A 363 1.79 13.43 11.34
C LEU A 363 0.76 13.17 10.25
N THR A 364 -0.39 13.88 10.28
CA THR A 364 -1.37 13.82 9.20
C THR A 364 -0.75 14.26 7.88
N ALA A 365 -0.10 15.44 7.85
CA ALA A 365 0.49 15.99 6.64
C ALA A 365 1.57 15.09 6.04
N ILE A 366 2.50 14.58 6.86
CA ILE A 366 3.56 13.68 6.42
C ILE A 366 2.97 12.40 5.84
N HIS A 367 1.97 11.81 6.50
CA HIS A 367 1.37 10.56 6.04
C HIS A 367 0.61 10.73 4.72
N GLU A 368 -0.07 11.86 4.51
CA GLU A 368 -0.71 12.20 3.23
C GLU A 368 0.30 12.50 2.13
N GLU A 369 1.44 13.12 2.46
CA GLU A 369 2.53 13.42 1.51
C GLU A 369 3.15 12.15 0.91
N ILE A 370 3.35 11.12 1.73
CA ILE A 370 3.95 9.83 1.28
C ILE A 370 2.93 8.85 0.69
N ALA A 371 1.63 9.06 0.92
CA ALA A 371 0.55 8.17 0.48
C ALA A 371 0.56 7.82 -1.02
N PRO A 372 0.92 8.74 -1.95
CA PRO A 372 1.02 8.43 -3.38
C PRO A 372 2.10 7.39 -3.73
N SER A 373 3.16 7.29 -2.93
CA SER A 373 4.30 6.39 -3.16
C SER A 373 4.10 5.00 -2.55
N GLU A 374 3.07 4.79 -1.73
CA GLU A 374 2.85 3.52 -1.02
C GLU A 374 2.78 2.30 -1.95
N ASN A 375 2.09 2.39 -3.09
CA ASN A 375 1.97 1.25 -3.99
C ASN A 375 3.31 0.85 -4.61
N PHE A 376 4.15 1.85 -4.92
CA PHE A 376 5.51 1.63 -5.41
C PHE A 376 6.34 0.89 -4.35
N TRP A 377 6.31 1.37 -3.10
CA TRP A 377 7.05 0.73 -2.01
C TRP A 377 6.53 -0.67 -1.68
N ARG A 378 5.21 -0.87 -1.69
CA ARG A 378 4.60 -2.18 -1.51
C ARG A 378 5.15 -3.19 -2.52
N GLN A 379 5.11 -2.86 -3.82
CA GLN A 379 5.58 -3.75 -4.87
C GLN A 379 7.06 -4.10 -4.73
N ARG A 380 7.89 -3.12 -4.36
CA ARG A 380 9.33 -3.33 -4.13
C ARG A 380 9.61 -4.17 -2.88
N LEU A 381 8.84 -3.99 -1.81
CA LEU A 381 8.93 -4.79 -0.58
C LEU A 381 8.42 -6.23 -0.76
N GLU A 382 7.42 -6.45 -1.64
CA GLU A 382 6.97 -7.81 -1.99
C GLU A 382 8.08 -8.61 -2.69
N GLN A 383 9.06 -7.92 -3.28
CA GLN A 383 10.26 -8.48 -3.90
C GLN A 383 11.50 -8.36 -2.99
N PHE A 384 11.30 -8.36 -1.66
CA PHE A 384 12.39 -8.20 -0.71
C PHE A 384 13.50 -9.23 -0.93
N LYS A 385 14.75 -8.75 -1.04
CA LYS A 385 15.95 -9.54 -1.26
C LYS A 385 17.01 -9.16 -0.23
N ILE A 386 17.77 -10.16 0.23
CA ILE A 386 18.92 -9.94 1.11
C ILE A 386 20.18 -10.20 0.29
N ALA A 387 21.00 -9.16 0.12
CA ALA A 387 22.38 -9.33 -0.29
C ALA A 387 23.23 -9.55 0.97
N GLU A 388 23.61 -10.79 1.24
CA GLU A 388 24.57 -11.09 2.31
C GLU A 388 25.99 -10.89 1.79
N PRO A 389 26.79 -10.01 2.40
CA PRO A 389 28.16 -9.87 1.99
C PRO A 389 28.96 -11.12 2.36
N PRO A 390 29.92 -11.55 1.53
CA PRO A 390 30.68 -12.80 1.73
C PRO A 390 31.61 -12.76 2.95
N PHE A 391 31.77 -11.60 3.58
CA PHE A 391 32.74 -11.34 4.64
C PHE A 391 32.18 -11.54 6.07
N LEU A 392 30.98 -12.12 6.20
CA LEU A 392 30.41 -12.45 7.51
C LEU A 392 31.11 -13.67 8.11
N SER A 393 31.69 -13.49 9.29
CA SER A 393 32.19 -14.61 10.10
C SER A 393 31.00 -15.36 10.69
N SER A 394 30.91 -16.67 10.43
CA SER A 394 29.80 -17.56 10.81
C SER A 394 29.61 -17.79 12.32
N GLY A 395 30.29 -17.04 13.20
CA GLY A 395 30.44 -17.35 14.62
C GLY A 395 29.88 -16.35 15.65
N THR A 396 29.32 -15.21 15.26
CA THR A 396 28.92 -14.15 16.23
C THR A 396 27.48 -13.66 16.01
N ALA A 397 26.50 -14.56 16.20
CA ALA A 397 25.09 -14.24 16.00
C ALA A 397 24.41 -13.51 17.17
N GLU A 398 25.01 -13.47 18.38
CA GLU A 398 24.29 -13.05 19.60
C GLU A 398 24.89 -11.86 20.38
N ALA A 399 26.07 -11.34 20.00
CA ALA A 399 26.66 -10.19 20.69
C ALA A 399 25.92 -8.88 20.35
N PRO A 400 25.78 -7.94 21.31
CA PRO A 400 25.25 -6.61 21.02
C PRO A 400 26.15 -5.90 19.99
N ALA A 401 25.51 -5.19 19.07
CA ALA A 401 26.23 -4.49 18.01
C ALA A 401 27.20 -3.46 18.61
N ARG A 402 28.44 -3.45 18.10
CA ARG A 402 29.46 -2.47 18.49
C ARG A 402 29.75 -1.57 17.31
N TRP A 403 28.93 -0.52 17.15
CA TRP A 403 29.07 0.42 16.03
C TRP A 403 30.38 1.20 16.08
N GLN A 404 31.04 1.28 14.92
CA GLN A 404 32.21 2.12 14.68
C GLN A 404 32.04 2.87 13.37
N SER A 405 32.64 4.06 13.29
CA SER A 405 32.67 4.88 12.08
C SER A 405 34.11 5.11 11.66
N SER A 406 34.42 4.97 10.37
CA SER A 406 35.71 5.38 9.84
C SER A 406 35.80 6.91 9.75
N SER A 407 37.03 7.43 9.61
CA SER A 407 37.25 8.81 9.20
C SER A 407 36.68 9.05 7.79
N TRP A 408 36.38 10.32 7.49
CA TRP A 408 36.04 10.74 6.13
C TRP A 408 37.24 10.60 5.21
N LEU A 409 37.00 10.07 4.02
CA LEU A 409 38.01 9.81 3.00
C LEU A 409 37.60 10.48 1.69
N SER A 410 38.53 11.19 1.07
CA SER A 410 38.35 11.81 -0.25
C SER A 410 39.15 11.01 -1.29
N PRO A 411 38.50 10.36 -2.26
CA PRO A 411 39.20 9.65 -3.32
C PRO A 411 39.94 10.62 -4.24
N GLY A 412 41.28 10.59 -4.22
CA GLY A 412 42.10 11.46 -5.06
C GLY A 412 41.81 11.33 -6.56
N ALA A 413 41.41 10.14 -7.02
CA ALA A 413 41.05 9.87 -8.42
C ALA A 413 39.88 10.72 -8.93
N LEU A 414 39.02 11.25 -8.04
CA LEU A 414 37.84 12.03 -8.39
C LEU A 414 38.00 13.53 -8.16
N ALA A 415 39.21 14.00 -7.79
CA ALA A 415 39.44 15.38 -7.37
C ALA A 415 39.02 16.43 -8.41
N GLU A 416 39.26 16.14 -9.70
CA GLU A 416 38.95 17.02 -10.84
C GLU A 416 37.46 17.06 -11.22
N LEU A 417 36.63 16.19 -10.64
CA LEU A 417 35.20 16.12 -10.94
C LEU A 417 34.39 17.13 -10.12
N SER A 418 33.21 17.50 -10.62
CA SER A 418 32.23 18.28 -9.86
C SER A 418 31.74 17.49 -8.63
N ALA A 419 31.27 18.19 -7.59
CA ALA A 419 30.77 17.51 -6.39
C ALA A 419 29.67 16.48 -6.67
N ILE A 420 28.75 16.81 -7.59
CA ILE A 420 27.66 15.91 -8.02
C ILE A 420 28.24 14.68 -8.71
N ASP A 421 29.18 14.88 -9.64
CA ASP A 421 29.84 13.76 -10.33
C ASP A 421 30.64 12.90 -9.34
N ARG A 422 31.32 13.48 -8.35
CA ARG A 422 32.04 12.71 -7.33
C ARG A 422 31.12 11.75 -6.58
N VAL A 423 29.94 12.22 -6.18
CA VAL A 423 28.91 11.40 -5.52
C VAL A 423 28.42 10.29 -6.44
N GLU A 424 28.04 10.62 -7.69
CA GLU A 424 27.56 9.62 -8.65
C GLU A 424 28.61 8.54 -8.95
N TYR A 425 29.88 8.93 -9.13
CA TYR A 425 30.99 8.00 -9.36
C TYR A 425 31.21 7.09 -8.15
N LEU A 426 31.19 7.64 -6.93
CA LEU A 426 31.37 6.86 -5.71
C LEU A 426 30.27 5.84 -5.50
N VAL A 427 29.01 6.27 -5.60
CA VAL A 427 27.87 5.38 -5.45
C VAL A 427 27.90 4.28 -6.51
N THR A 428 28.18 4.65 -7.77
CA THR A 428 28.26 3.67 -8.87
C THR A 428 29.38 2.67 -8.65
N ALA A 429 30.58 3.12 -8.28
CA ALA A 429 31.71 2.25 -8.01
C ALA A 429 31.45 1.33 -6.82
N TRP A 430 30.81 1.82 -5.76
CA TRP A 430 30.41 1.01 -4.61
C TRP A 430 29.45 -0.12 -5.00
N LEU A 431 28.43 0.17 -5.81
CA LEU A 431 27.47 -0.83 -6.26
C LEU A 431 28.12 -1.87 -7.20
N ILE A 432 29.01 -1.44 -8.09
CA ILE A 432 29.81 -2.36 -8.92
C ILE A 432 30.69 -3.25 -8.04
N TYR A 433 31.37 -2.66 -7.05
CA TYR A 433 32.20 -3.40 -6.10
C TYR A 433 31.37 -4.48 -5.39
N LEU A 434 30.21 -4.09 -4.83
CA LEU A 434 29.28 -5.02 -4.18
C LEU A 434 28.88 -6.16 -5.10
N ALA A 435 28.41 -5.87 -6.32
CA ALA A 435 28.00 -6.88 -7.29
C ALA A 435 29.12 -7.88 -7.60
N ARG A 436 30.37 -7.41 -7.65
CA ARG A 436 31.54 -8.26 -7.92
C ARG A 436 31.93 -9.13 -6.74
N ILE A 437 31.87 -8.62 -5.51
CA ILE A 437 32.24 -9.40 -4.34
C ILE A 437 31.14 -10.38 -3.91
N THR A 438 29.87 -10.06 -4.14
CA THR A 438 28.74 -10.97 -3.84
C THR A 438 28.46 -11.94 -4.98
N GLY A 439 28.92 -11.64 -6.20
CA GLY A 439 28.55 -12.36 -7.41
C GLY A 439 27.08 -12.15 -7.83
N GLN A 440 26.40 -11.14 -7.26
CA GLN A 440 25.00 -10.84 -7.51
C GLN A 440 24.86 -9.59 -8.37
N GLY A 441 24.24 -9.72 -9.55
CA GLY A 441 23.95 -8.57 -10.41
C GLY A 441 22.74 -7.76 -9.93
N GLU A 442 21.76 -8.38 -9.27
CA GLU A 442 20.60 -7.69 -8.71
C GLU A 442 20.83 -7.38 -7.23
N LEU A 443 21.02 -6.11 -6.92
CA LEU A 443 21.31 -5.66 -5.56
C LEU A 443 20.08 -4.96 -4.96
N GLN A 444 19.77 -5.30 -3.71
CA GLN A 444 18.82 -4.55 -2.89
C GLN A 444 19.50 -4.12 -1.58
N LEU A 445 19.49 -2.81 -1.33
CA LEU A 445 20.22 -2.17 -0.23
C LEU A 445 19.27 -1.25 0.55
N GLY A 446 19.56 -1.03 1.82
CA GLY A 446 18.87 0.01 2.57
C GLY A 446 19.33 1.39 2.11
N TRP A 447 18.40 2.30 1.88
CA TRP A 447 18.67 3.70 1.55
C TRP A 447 17.99 4.63 2.54
N THR A 448 18.70 5.66 3.01
CA THR A 448 18.10 6.69 3.87
C THR A 448 17.61 7.86 3.01
N PRO A 449 16.29 8.12 2.95
CA PRO A 449 15.76 9.31 2.28
C PRO A 449 16.30 10.58 2.94
N ALA A 450 16.50 11.63 2.15
CA ALA A 450 16.96 12.91 2.69
C ALA A 450 15.93 13.45 3.70
N PRO A 451 16.35 13.90 4.90
CA PRO A 451 15.42 14.40 5.89
C PRO A 451 14.71 15.64 5.33
N THR A 452 13.39 15.59 5.25
CA THR A 452 12.58 16.78 4.96
C THR A 452 12.42 17.60 6.23
N ALA A 453 12.25 18.92 6.10
CA ALA A 453 11.98 19.80 7.25
C ALA A 453 10.75 19.35 8.08
N SER A 454 9.80 18.66 7.45
CA SER A 454 8.62 18.08 8.11
C SER A 454 8.95 16.87 9.00
N ARG A 455 10.01 16.11 8.71
CA ARG A 455 10.37 14.85 9.40
C ARG A 455 11.56 14.96 10.35
N ALA A 456 12.30 16.07 10.32
CA ALA A 456 13.51 16.22 11.11
C ALA A 456 13.23 16.29 12.63
N GLY A 457 13.99 15.51 13.41
CA GLY A 457 14.14 15.70 14.86
C GLY A 457 13.00 15.21 15.75
N MET A 458 12.13 14.31 15.27
CA MET A 458 11.03 13.76 16.06
C MET A 458 11.00 12.22 16.05
N GLN A 459 11.28 11.63 17.21
CA GLN A 459 11.27 10.17 17.44
C GLN A 459 9.94 9.51 17.05
N THR A 460 8.79 10.16 17.32
CA THR A 460 7.47 9.65 16.94
C THR A 460 7.30 9.54 15.43
N VAL A 461 7.88 10.45 14.65
CA VAL A 461 7.83 10.41 13.19
C VAL A 461 8.67 9.22 12.68
N GLU A 462 9.88 9.02 13.22
CA GLU A 462 10.74 7.87 12.90
C GLU A 462 10.11 6.52 13.32
N ALA A 463 9.24 6.53 14.33
CA ALA A 463 8.49 5.36 14.76
C ALA A 463 7.36 4.97 13.78
N VAL A 464 6.84 5.90 12.97
CA VAL A 464 5.73 5.64 12.04
C VAL A 464 6.09 5.71 10.57
N ILE A 465 7.17 6.40 10.21
CA ILE A 465 7.69 6.51 8.83
C ILE A 465 8.98 5.71 8.73
N ALA A 466 9.16 4.98 7.63
CA ALA A 466 10.37 4.18 7.44
C ALA A 466 11.60 5.09 7.31
N SER A 467 12.61 4.87 8.14
CA SER A 467 13.90 5.58 8.06
C SER A 467 14.82 5.02 6.96
N ALA A 468 14.54 3.80 6.50
CA ALA A 468 15.23 3.15 5.41
C ALA A 468 14.24 2.56 4.39
N VAL A 469 14.56 2.71 3.12
CA VAL A 469 13.77 2.20 1.98
C VAL A 469 14.64 1.32 1.08
N PRO A 470 14.07 0.37 0.32
CA PRO A 470 14.84 -0.46 -0.59
C PRO A 470 15.31 0.34 -1.81
N MET A 471 16.63 0.49 -1.94
CA MET A 471 17.27 0.80 -3.21
C MET A 471 17.46 -0.48 -4.01
N GLU A 472 17.07 -0.47 -5.27
CA GLU A 472 17.18 -1.63 -6.16
C GLU A 472 17.94 -1.26 -7.44
N VAL A 473 19.05 -1.96 -7.71
CA VAL A 473 19.87 -1.72 -8.89
C VAL A 473 20.32 -3.04 -9.50
N THR A 474 20.20 -3.13 -10.83
CA THR A 474 20.79 -4.22 -11.62
C THR A 474 22.12 -3.78 -12.20
N ILE A 475 23.16 -4.57 -11.96
CA ILE A 475 24.53 -4.40 -12.43
C ILE A 475 24.88 -5.58 -13.34
N ASP A 476 25.02 -5.33 -14.64
CA ASP A 476 25.65 -6.26 -15.57
C ASP A 476 27.15 -5.97 -15.63
N LEU A 477 27.99 -6.96 -15.30
CA LEU A 477 29.45 -6.80 -15.31
C LEU A 477 30.04 -6.66 -16.73
N ALA A 478 29.26 -7.00 -17.76
CA ALA A 478 29.61 -6.77 -19.16
C ALA A 478 29.42 -5.30 -19.59
N ASP A 479 28.59 -4.54 -18.88
CA ASP A 479 28.34 -3.13 -19.18
C ASP A 479 29.56 -2.26 -18.83
N HIS A 480 29.66 -1.11 -19.50
CA HIS A 480 30.67 -0.10 -19.19
C HIS A 480 30.18 0.87 -18.10
N PHE A 481 31.11 1.53 -17.40
CA PHE A 481 30.80 2.33 -16.20
C PHE A 481 29.73 3.41 -16.44
N LYS A 482 29.80 4.11 -17.58
CA LYS A 482 28.85 5.18 -17.92
C LYS A 482 27.39 4.70 -18.02
N GLN A 483 27.15 3.46 -18.47
CA GLN A 483 25.81 2.89 -18.60
C GLN A 483 25.23 2.60 -17.23
N ILE A 484 26.02 1.96 -16.37
CA ILE A 484 25.64 1.67 -14.98
C ILE A 484 25.41 2.97 -14.21
N ARG A 485 26.28 3.98 -14.36
CA ARG A 485 26.11 5.29 -13.71
C ARG A 485 24.78 5.94 -14.06
N LYS A 486 24.33 5.85 -15.31
CA LYS A 486 23.03 6.38 -15.74
C LYS A 486 21.87 5.67 -15.04
N ALA A 487 21.94 4.33 -14.91
CA ALA A 487 20.92 3.56 -14.20
C ALA A 487 20.89 3.89 -12.70
N VAL A 488 22.08 3.99 -12.07
CA VAL A 488 22.23 4.38 -10.66
C VAL A 488 21.71 5.80 -10.39
N ALA A 489 22.00 6.76 -11.27
CA ALA A 489 21.49 8.12 -11.15
C ALA A 489 19.96 8.17 -11.26
N ALA A 490 19.37 7.37 -12.16
CA ALA A 490 17.92 7.24 -12.30
C ALA A 490 17.26 6.62 -11.06
N GLU A 491 17.85 5.57 -10.48
CA GLU A 491 17.37 4.98 -9.22
C GLU A 491 17.47 5.99 -8.07
N CYS A 492 18.61 6.67 -7.89
CA CYS A 492 18.76 7.71 -6.88
C CYS A 492 17.73 8.84 -7.04
N ALA A 493 17.41 9.24 -8.28
CA ALA A 493 16.37 10.22 -8.56
C ALA A 493 14.97 9.70 -8.18
N GLN A 494 14.66 8.45 -8.52
CA GLN A 494 13.40 7.81 -8.15
C GLN A 494 13.24 7.68 -6.62
N LEU A 495 14.29 7.28 -5.90
CA LEU A 495 14.28 7.20 -4.43
C LEU A 495 14.01 8.57 -3.78
N ARG A 496 14.59 9.64 -4.33
CA ARG A 496 14.33 11.02 -3.86
C ARG A 496 12.89 11.47 -4.14
N GLU A 497 12.35 11.12 -5.31
CA GLU A 497 10.96 11.44 -5.68
C GLU A 497 9.94 10.67 -4.84
N ARG A 498 10.21 9.38 -4.60
CA ARG A 498 9.29 8.48 -3.87
C ARG A 498 9.40 8.60 -2.36
N ASP A 499 10.51 9.14 -1.88
CA ASP A 499 10.80 9.45 -0.50
C ASP A 499 10.72 8.23 0.44
N SER A 500 9.61 8.06 1.17
CA SER A 500 9.44 6.99 2.17
C SER A 500 8.03 6.40 2.17
N PHE A 501 7.77 5.47 3.08
CA PHE A 501 6.49 4.82 3.32
C PHE A 501 6.17 4.73 4.82
N ALA A 502 4.89 4.58 5.16
CA ALA A 502 4.46 4.36 6.54
C ALA A 502 4.86 2.96 6.99
N ARG A 503 5.48 2.82 8.17
CA ARG A 503 6.01 1.53 8.68
C ARG A 503 4.92 0.47 8.85
N ASP A 504 3.70 0.91 9.12
CA ASP A 504 2.55 0.01 9.24
C ASP A 504 2.09 -0.59 7.90
N LEU A 505 2.69 -0.17 6.76
CA LEU A 505 2.48 -0.78 5.44
C LEU A 505 2.70 -2.30 5.50
N ILE A 506 3.69 -2.75 6.27
CA ILE A 506 4.02 -4.15 6.46
C ILE A 506 2.87 -4.89 7.15
N GLY A 507 2.37 -4.37 8.28
CA GLY A 507 1.29 -4.99 9.04
C GLY A 507 -0.10 -4.84 8.42
N ARG A 508 -0.28 -3.98 7.43
CA ARG A 508 -1.56 -3.79 6.74
C ARG A 508 -1.64 -4.44 5.36
N CYS A 509 -0.54 -5.00 4.86
CA CYS A 509 -0.47 -5.67 3.55
C CYS A 509 -0.27 -7.18 3.73
N PRO A 510 -1.27 -8.04 3.42
CA PRO A 510 -1.17 -9.49 3.66
C PRO A 510 0.07 -10.18 3.05
N PRO A 511 0.52 -9.87 1.82
CA PRO A 511 1.76 -10.43 1.26
C PRO A 511 3.03 -10.10 2.05
N LEU A 512 3.05 -8.98 2.78
CA LEU A 512 4.20 -8.56 3.59
C LEU A 512 4.12 -9.07 5.03
N LYS A 513 2.92 -9.44 5.49
CA LYS A 513 2.71 -10.01 6.84
C LYS A 513 3.48 -11.33 6.95
N GLY A 514 4.39 -11.41 7.91
CA GLY A 514 5.20 -12.60 8.17
C GLY A 514 6.63 -12.54 7.62
N MET A 515 6.99 -11.51 6.85
CA MET A 515 8.38 -11.26 6.48
C MET A 515 9.16 -10.73 7.69
N GLU A 516 9.76 -11.62 8.47
CA GLU A 516 10.41 -11.29 9.75
C GLU A 516 11.54 -10.26 9.60
N ALA A 517 12.26 -10.30 8.48
CA ALA A 517 13.32 -9.33 8.19
C ALA A 517 12.81 -7.89 8.19
N LEU A 518 11.61 -7.65 7.63
CA LEU A 518 10.98 -6.33 7.53
C LEU A 518 10.47 -5.79 8.87
N ARG A 519 10.47 -6.59 9.94
CA ARG A 519 10.14 -6.10 11.30
C ARG A 519 11.18 -5.11 11.82
N SER A 520 12.43 -5.27 11.38
CA SER A 520 13.54 -4.39 11.74
C SER A 520 13.35 -3.00 11.12
N GLN A 521 13.77 -1.95 11.81
CA GLN A 521 13.90 -0.60 11.22
C GLN A 521 14.94 -0.55 10.10
N ARG A 522 15.85 -1.54 10.07
CA ARG A 522 16.95 -1.69 9.11
C ARG A 522 16.97 -3.14 8.64
N PRO A 523 16.12 -3.52 7.69
CA PRO A 523 15.99 -4.91 7.28
C PRO A 523 17.17 -5.37 6.40
N TRP A 524 17.85 -4.45 5.72
CA TRP A 524 18.97 -4.77 4.84
C TRP A 524 20.31 -4.85 5.60
N PRO A 525 21.15 -5.88 5.37
CA PRO A 525 22.50 -5.96 5.92
C PRO A 525 23.37 -4.76 5.55
N VAL A 526 23.34 -4.37 4.29
CA VAL A 526 24.12 -3.27 3.73
C VAL A 526 23.18 -2.12 3.40
N GLY A 527 23.59 -0.92 3.81
CA GLY A 527 22.88 0.30 3.50
C GLY A 527 23.77 1.38 2.91
N MET A 528 23.13 2.43 2.41
CA MET A 528 23.76 3.60 1.86
C MET A 528 23.01 4.87 2.27
N ALA A 529 23.76 5.90 2.65
CA ALA A 529 23.22 7.21 3.00
C ALA A 529 23.99 8.31 2.28
N ILE A 530 23.30 9.40 1.93
CA ILE A 530 23.92 10.63 1.43
C ILE A 530 23.69 11.74 2.46
N ALA A 531 24.78 12.21 3.06
CA ALA A 531 24.76 13.27 4.08
C ALA A 531 24.85 14.66 3.44
N ALA A 532 24.10 15.62 3.98
CA ALA A 532 24.12 17.00 3.54
C ALA A 532 25.33 17.80 4.07
N GLU A 533 26.00 17.34 5.14
CA GLU A 533 27.13 18.03 5.77
C GLU A 533 28.23 17.05 6.22
N ASN A 534 29.49 17.51 6.17
CA ASN A 534 30.64 16.84 6.75
C ASN A 534 30.77 17.26 8.24
N ASN A 535 29.95 16.68 9.12
CA ASN A 535 30.12 16.91 10.56
C ASN A 535 31.36 16.17 11.05
N GLY A 536 32.51 16.84 10.94
CA GLY A 536 33.85 16.40 11.34
C GLY A 536 34.07 16.29 12.85
N ALA A 537 33.13 15.72 13.61
CA ALA A 537 33.38 15.38 14.99
C ALA A 537 34.08 14.01 15.06
N VAL A 538 35.40 14.03 15.29
CA VAL A 538 36.10 12.89 15.89
C VAL A 538 35.45 12.65 17.26
N VAL A 539 34.62 11.61 17.37
CA VAL A 539 33.98 11.23 18.63
C VAL A 539 34.97 10.43 19.47
N HIS A 540 35.93 11.12 20.09
CA HIS A 540 36.64 10.60 21.25
C HIS A 540 35.85 10.96 22.52
N SER A 541 34.68 10.35 22.69
CA SER A 541 33.92 10.38 23.94
C SER A 541 32.74 9.42 23.82
N ALA A 542 32.64 8.47 24.75
CA ALA A 542 31.59 7.45 24.83
C ALA A 542 30.18 7.99 25.16
N SER A 543 29.87 9.26 24.90
CA SER A 543 28.54 9.83 25.15
C SER A 543 28.13 10.89 24.13
N LYS A 544 27.92 10.46 22.88
CA LYS A 544 26.84 11.00 22.02
C LYS A 544 26.66 10.01 20.88
N VAL A 545 25.75 9.07 21.12
CA VAL A 545 25.26 8.10 20.16
C VAL A 545 24.87 8.88 18.89
N CYS A 546 25.64 8.72 17.80
CA CYS A 546 25.09 8.92 16.46
C CYS A 546 23.80 8.13 16.46
N CYS A 547 22.65 8.79 16.33
CA CYS A 547 21.35 8.17 16.53
C CYS A 547 21.34 6.82 15.84
N GLU A 548 21.35 5.73 16.61
CA GLU A 548 21.24 4.36 16.11
C GLU A 548 19.91 4.13 15.36
N ALA A 549 19.11 5.17 15.15
CA ALA A 549 17.92 5.23 14.31
C ALA A 549 18.21 5.62 12.84
N ALA A 550 19.30 6.33 12.50
CA ALA A 550 19.45 6.98 11.17
C ALA A 550 20.17 6.17 10.05
N LEU A 551 21.05 5.22 10.38
CA LEU A 551 21.72 4.36 9.40
C LEU A 551 20.72 3.39 8.73
N PRO A 552 20.84 3.09 7.43
CA PRO A 552 19.93 2.18 6.74
C PRO A 552 20.38 0.71 6.72
N GLY A 553 21.66 0.42 7.01
CA GLY A 553 22.22 -0.93 7.06
C GLY A 553 22.25 -1.53 8.46
N LYS A 554 21.95 -2.83 8.57
CA LYS A 554 22.04 -3.61 9.82
C LYS A 554 23.47 -3.98 10.21
N LEU A 555 24.38 -4.08 9.24
CA LEU A 555 25.77 -4.50 9.42
C LEU A 555 26.76 -3.44 8.96
N LEU A 556 26.51 -2.85 7.78
CA LEU A 556 27.40 -1.90 7.13
C LEU A 556 26.58 -0.80 6.47
N THR A 557 27.00 0.44 6.62
CA THR A 557 26.46 1.59 5.87
C THR A 557 27.61 2.32 5.18
N PHE A 558 27.48 2.51 3.87
CA PHE A 558 28.32 3.41 3.08
C PHE A 558 27.70 4.81 3.07
N GLU A 559 28.37 5.79 3.69
CA GLU A 559 27.88 7.16 3.75
C GLU A 559 28.72 8.07 2.86
N VAL A 560 28.07 8.86 2.01
CA VAL A 560 28.71 9.81 1.08
C VAL A 560 28.28 11.23 1.42
N CYS A 561 29.23 12.17 1.47
CA CYS A 561 28.97 13.59 1.64
C CYS A 561 28.56 14.23 0.31
N ALA A 562 27.38 14.84 0.26
CA ALA A 562 26.85 15.48 -0.95
C ALA A 562 27.65 16.72 -1.39
N LEU A 563 28.37 17.37 -0.47
CA LEU A 563 29.06 18.65 -0.72
C LEU A 563 30.43 18.46 -1.38
N ASP A 564 31.21 17.51 -0.89
CA ASP A 564 32.60 17.33 -1.29
C ASP A 564 32.86 15.97 -1.95
N GLY A 565 31.92 15.04 -1.92
CA GLY A 565 32.12 13.68 -2.44
C GLY A 565 33.16 12.89 -1.64
N SER A 566 33.35 13.22 -0.35
CA SER A 566 34.02 12.32 0.60
C SER A 566 33.07 11.21 1.05
N PHE A 567 33.62 10.11 1.56
CA PHE A 567 32.82 8.99 2.08
C PHE A 567 33.39 8.46 3.41
N ARG A 568 32.56 7.71 4.16
CA ARG A 568 32.97 6.94 5.32
C ARG A 568 32.13 5.68 5.49
N TRP A 569 32.58 4.78 6.35
CA TRP A 569 31.89 3.55 6.70
C TRP A 569 31.33 3.63 8.11
N HIS A 570 30.11 3.12 8.30
CA HIS A 570 29.59 2.75 9.61
C HIS A 570 29.39 1.24 9.65
N PHE A 571 29.95 0.56 10.64
CA PHE A 571 29.91 -0.89 10.67
C PHE A 571 29.81 -1.45 12.09
N ASP A 572 29.22 -2.63 12.20
CA ASP A 572 29.19 -3.39 13.44
C ASP A 572 30.53 -4.12 13.64
N ALA A 573 31.40 -3.55 14.46
CA ALA A 573 32.74 -4.08 14.76
C ALA A 573 32.74 -5.35 15.63
N SER A 574 31.55 -5.88 15.99
CA SER A 574 31.41 -7.23 16.56
C SER A 574 31.28 -8.33 15.49
N ARG A 575 30.92 -7.93 14.27
CA ARG A 575 30.67 -8.84 13.12
C ARG A 575 31.61 -8.58 11.95
N LEU A 576 32.15 -7.36 11.83
CA LEU A 576 33.09 -6.94 10.79
C LEU A 576 34.39 -6.43 11.42
N ALA A 577 35.51 -7.09 11.12
CA ALA A 577 36.81 -6.65 11.59
C ALA A 577 37.21 -5.32 10.91
N PRO A 578 37.79 -4.33 11.63
CA PRO A 578 38.24 -3.07 11.03
C PRO A 578 39.18 -3.25 9.82
N GLN A 579 40.06 -4.26 9.84
CA GLN A 579 40.95 -4.57 8.72
C GLN A 579 40.17 -4.93 7.43
N GLN A 580 38.97 -5.48 7.56
CA GLN A 580 38.11 -5.75 6.41
C GLN A 580 37.58 -4.45 5.80
N ILE A 581 37.27 -3.44 6.61
CA ILE A 581 36.86 -2.11 6.15
C ILE A 581 38.02 -1.41 5.41
N ASP A 582 39.24 -1.56 5.91
CA ASP A 582 40.44 -1.03 5.24
C ASP A 582 40.64 -1.67 3.86
N ARG A 583 40.49 -3.00 3.75
CA ARG A 583 40.54 -3.72 2.46
C ARG A 583 39.46 -3.26 1.49
N MET A 584 38.21 -3.18 1.94
CA MET A 584 37.09 -2.68 1.12
C MET A 584 37.36 -1.25 0.61
N THR A 585 37.95 -0.41 1.46
CA THR A 585 38.35 0.95 1.10
C THR A 585 39.40 0.95 -0.01
N GLN A 586 40.46 0.14 0.13
CA GLN A 586 41.51 0.02 -0.88
C GLN A 586 40.99 -0.53 -2.22
N HIS A 587 40.09 -1.52 -2.16
CA HIS A 587 39.46 -2.09 -3.35
C HIS A 587 38.60 -1.05 -4.09
N LEU A 588 37.82 -0.27 -3.35
CA LEU A 588 36.99 0.80 -3.93
C LEU A 588 37.87 1.89 -4.58
N GLN A 589 38.97 2.29 -3.93
CA GLN A 589 39.92 3.26 -4.50
C GLN A 589 40.59 2.74 -5.77
N THR A 590 40.96 1.45 -5.78
CA THR A 590 41.57 0.79 -6.95
C THR A 590 40.59 0.73 -8.12
N LEU A 591 39.34 0.36 -7.85
CA LEU A 591 38.26 0.36 -8.84
C LEU A 591 38.06 1.76 -9.44
N LEU A 592 37.97 2.79 -8.59
CA LEU A 592 37.79 4.18 -9.03
C LEU A 592 38.95 4.65 -9.91
N HIS A 593 40.20 4.30 -9.55
CA HIS A 593 41.35 4.62 -10.38
C HIS A 593 41.25 3.96 -11.76
N GLY A 594 40.92 2.66 -11.80
CA GLY A 594 40.74 1.93 -13.06
C GLY A 594 39.62 2.49 -13.95
N VAL A 595 38.50 2.93 -13.33
CA VAL A 595 37.41 3.61 -14.04
C VAL A 595 37.89 4.93 -14.66
N MET A 596 38.73 5.70 -13.97
CA MET A 596 39.24 6.97 -14.49
C MET A 596 40.27 6.80 -15.62
N VAL A 597 40.97 5.65 -15.66
CA VAL A 597 41.90 5.31 -16.74
C VAL A 597 41.15 4.89 -18.01
N ASP A 598 40.17 3.98 -17.88
CA ASP A 598 39.33 3.54 -19.00
C ASP A 598 37.91 3.21 -18.51
N ALA A 599 37.00 4.15 -18.69
CA ALA A 599 35.58 4.00 -18.35
C ALA A 599 34.78 3.23 -19.42
N GLY A 600 35.38 2.93 -20.58
CA GLY A 600 34.75 2.24 -21.71
C GLY A 600 34.85 0.72 -21.64
N GLN A 601 35.78 0.17 -20.85
CA GLN A 601 35.87 -1.27 -20.64
C GLN A 601 34.71 -1.83 -19.80
N PRO A 602 34.37 -3.12 -19.95
CA PRO A 602 33.42 -3.80 -19.08
C PRO A 602 33.83 -3.70 -17.60
N VAL A 603 32.90 -3.34 -16.72
CA VAL A 603 33.22 -3.10 -15.30
C VAL A 603 33.70 -4.34 -14.55
N GLY A 604 33.35 -5.54 -15.03
CA GLY A 604 33.87 -6.80 -14.53
C GLY A 604 35.38 -7.01 -14.78
N ARG A 605 35.96 -6.28 -15.74
CA ARG A 605 37.39 -6.36 -16.10
C ARG A 605 38.27 -5.32 -15.42
N ILE A 606 37.68 -4.30 -14.80
CA ILE A 606 38.43 -3.27 -14.07
C ILE A 606 39.12 -3.92 -12.87
N GLU A 607 40.35 -3.55 -12.55
CA GLU A 607 41.08 -4.13 -11.40
C GLU A 607 40.38 -3.77 -10.07
N LEU A 608 40.19 -4.76 -9.19
CA LEU A 608 39.72 -4.55 -7.80
C LEU A 608 40.85 -4.62 -6.77
N LEU A 609 41.86 -5.45 -7.04
CA LEU A 609 42.92 -5.74 -6.08
C LEU A 609 44.11 -4.79 -6.30
N PRO A 610 44.63 -4.16 -5.23
CA PRO A 610 45.89 -3.43 -5.28
C PRO A 610 47.04 -4.30 -5.79
N ALA A 611 48.11 -3.69 -6.30
CA ALA A 611 49.31 -4.40 -6.75
C ALA A 611 49.91 -5.32 -5.67
N GLU A 612 49.78 -4.94 -4.39
CA GLU A 612 50.29 -5.68 -3.23
C GLU A 612 49.51 -6.97 -2.93
N GLU A 613 48.20 -7.00 -3.18
CA GLU A 613 47.36 -8.19 -2.97
C GLU A 613 47.39 -9.15 -4.15
N ARG A 614 47.82 -8.69 -5.35
CA ARG A 614 47.98 -9.54 -6.55
C ARG A 614 49.12 -10.56 -6.43
N GLY A 615 50.04 -10.37 -5.49
CA GLY A 615 51.22 -11.22 -5.29
C GLY A 615 51.02 -12.45 -4.39
N TYR A 616 49.87 -12.55 -3.71
CA TYR A 616 49.55 -13.72 -2.88
C TYR A 616 48.68 -14.70 -3.68
N PRO A 617 49.11 -15.96 -3.88
CA PRO A 617 48.23 -16.97 -4.44
C PRO A 617 47.08 -17.21 -3.45
N LEU A 618 45.84 -17.10 -3.95
CA LEU A 618 44.60 -17.50 -3.27
C LEU A 618 44.60 -18.98 -2.91
#